data_AF-A0A9Q3UKE8-F1
#
_entry.id   AF-A0A9Q3UKE8-F1
#
_cell.length_a   1.000
_cell.length_b   1.000
_cell.length_c   1.000
_cell.angle_alpha   90.00
_cell.angle_beta   90.00
_cell.angle_gamma   90.00
#
_symmetry.space_group_name_H-M   'P 1'
#
loop_
_entity.id
_entity.type
_entity.pdbx_description
1 polymer ?
#
loop_
_entity_poly.entity_id
_entity_poly.type
_entity_poly.pdbx_seq_one_letter_code
_entity_poly.pdbx_strand_id
1 'polypeptide(L)'
;MLGFPVALLTVNGFEWYAHKTWLHEYPTRHRNSPFFTHIRHHKRARLNGFTDVGYRESMWRDQEMFNEKVALLGLCAVFTPAAPVAPFFTLGIYYGAWQYWRKHSRAHLDPDWARAHLPWHYDHHMNRNQNANWCVTRPWFDYLMGTRVAGSESVTESNPLGLPLPAWLERPVNRLSRRWRPLRREAPPTAVAA
;
A
#
# COMPACT_ATOMS: atom_id res chain seq x y z
N MET A 1 -0.67 -26.26 -6.36
CA MET A 1 -1.54 -25.10 -6.02
C MET A 1 -0.90 -24.05 -5.09
N LEU A 2 0.40 -24.18 -4.74
CA LEU A 2 1.13 -23.18 -3.94
C LEU A 2 1.45 -21.87 -4.69
N GLY A 3 1.37 -21.88 -6.03
CA GLY A 3 1.68 -20.71 -6.86
C GLY A 3 0.88 -19.47 -6.49
N PHE A 4 -0.40 -19.62 -6.12
CA PHE A 4 -1.24 -18.46 -5.80
C PHE A 4 -0.84 -17.77 -4.48
N PRO A 5 -0.69 -18.48 -3.33
CA PRO A 5 -0.11 -17.88 -2.12
C PRO A 5 1.28 -17.26 -2.33
N VAL A 6 2.15 -17.92 -3.10
CA VAL A 6 3.48 -17.39 -3.42
C VAL A 6 3.35 -16.09 -4.20
N ALA A 7 2.48 -16.03 -5.22
CA ALA A 7 2.21 -14.81 -5.97
C ALA A 7 1.69 -13.68 -5.08
N LEU A 8 0.82 -13.96 -4.09
CA LEU A 8 0.34 -12.94 -3.14
C LEU A 8 1.47 -12.34 -2.31
N LEU A 9 2.43 -13.16 -1.87
CA LEU A 9 3.62 -12.68 -1.18
C LEU A 9 4.52 -11.88 -2.13
N THR A 10 4.72 -12.37 -3.36
CA THR A 10 5.51 -11.70 -4.39
C THR A 10 4.97 -10.31 -4.71
N VAL A 11 3.66 -10.17 -4.99
CA VAL A 11 3.09 -8.86 -5.34
C VAL A 11 3.10 -7.90 -4.16
N ASN A 12 2.90 -8.36 -2.92
CA ASN A 12 2.96 -7.46 -1.76
C ASN A 12 4.40 -7.01 -1.45
N GLY A 13 5.39 -7.89 -1.64
CA GLY A 13 6.79 -7.52 -1.55
C GLY A 13 7.24 -6.57 -2.65
N PHE A 14 6.80 -6.81 -3.88
CA PHE A 14 7.05 -5.90 -5.00
C PHE A 14 6.34 -4.56 -4.83
N GLU A 15 5.10 -4.56 -4.33
CA GLU A 15 4.35 -3.36 -3.96
C GLU A 15 5.14 -2.50 -2.97
N TRP A 16 5.60 -3.08 -1.86
CA TRP A 16 6.46 -2.40 -0.90
C TRP A 16 7.73 -1.81 -1.55
N TYR A 17 8.43 -2.61 -2.37
CA TYR A 17 9.67 -2.19 -3.02
C TYR A 17 9.44 -1.07 -4.03
N ALA A 18 8.49 -1.24 -4.96
CA ALA A 18 8.20 -0.27 -6.00
C ALA A 18 7.67 1.04 -5.40
N HIS A 19 6.80 0.96 -4.39
CA HIS A 19 6.26 2.15 -3.75
C HIS A 19 7.36 2.95 -3.04
N LYS A 20 8.21 2.29 -2.25
CA LYS A 20 9.36 2.94 -1.62
C LYS A 20 10.35 3.48 -2.65
N THR A 21 10.90 2.60 -3.49
CA THR A 21 12.08 2.91 -4.29
C THR A 21 11.75 3.64 -5.58
N TRP A 22 10.72 3.23 -6.31
CA TRP A 22 10.37 3.85 -7.60
C TRP A 22 9.39 5.00 -7.46
N LEU A 23 8.44 4.94 -6.53
CA LEU A 23 7.40 5.96 -6.41
C LEU A 23 7.74 7.09 -5.42
N HIS A 24 8.60 6.84 -4.42
CA HIS A 24 9.03 7.87 -3.46
C HIS A 24 10.50 8.29 -3.59
N GLU A 25 11.45 7.35 -3.50
CA GLU A 25 12.88 7.67 -3.48
C GLU A 25 13.39 8.19 -4.84
N TYR A 26 13.06 7.50 -5.93
CA TYR A 26 13.52 7.86 -7.28
C TYR A 26 13.05 9.25 -7.75
N PRO A 27 11.75 9.61 -7.74
CA PRO A 27 11.29 10.91 -8.23
C PRO A 27 11.75 12.09 -7.38
N THR A 28 12.17 11.87 -6.13
CA THR A 28 12.80 12.91 -5.31
C THR A 28 14.12 13.40 -5.91
N ARG A 29 14.86 12.51 -6.59
CA ARG A 29 16.11 12.84 -7.32
C ARG A 29 15.88 13.11 -8.81
N HIS A 30 14.81 12.56 -9.38
CA HIS A 30 14.49 12.64 -10.81
C HIS A 30 13.09 13.21 -11.04
N ARG A 31 12.91 14.51 -10.78
CA ARG A 31 11.59 15.17 -10.80
C ARG A 31 10.88 15.16 -12.16
N ASN A 32 11.62 15.00 -13.25
CA ASN A 32 11.06 14.92 -14.60
C ASN A 32 10.64 13.49 -15.01
N SER A 33 10.80 12.51 -14.11
CA SER A 33 10.41 11.13 -14.37
C SER A 33 8.89 10.94 -14.35
N PRO A 34 8.35 9.93 -15.05
CA PRO A 34 6.91 9.62 -15.00
C PRO A 34 6.43 9.30 -13.57
N PHE A 35 7.31 8.79 -12.70
CA PHE A 35 7.01 8.49 -11.30
C PHE A 35 6.73 9.72 -10.44
N PHE A 36 7.12 10.93 -10.87
CA PHE A 36 6.83 12.15 -10.12
C PHE A 36 5.32 12.45 -10.02
N THR A 37 4.49 11.86 -10.89
CA THR A 37 3.03 11.87 -10.76
C THR A 37 2.56 11.32 -9.41
N HIS A 38 3.25 10.33 -8.85
CA HIS A 38 2.94 9.80 -7.53
C HIS A 38 3.28 10.77 -6.37
N ILE A 39 4.29 11.61 -6.51
CA ILE A 39 4.53 12.68 -5.50
C ILE A 39 3.39 13.72 -5.54
N ARG A 40 2.84 13.99 -6.73
CA ARG A 40 1.67 14.87 -6.89
C ARG A 40 0.41 14.26 -6.29
N HIS A 41 0.21 12.95 -6.44
CA HIS A 41 -0.81 12.16 -5.76
C HIS A 41 -0.78 12.41 -4.25
N HIS A 42 0.38 12.16 -3.63
CA HIS A 42 0.59 12.32 -2.18
C HIS A 42 0.23 13.72 -1.70
N LYS A 43 0.73 14.75 -2.38
CA LYS A 43 0.43 16.14 -2.05
C LYS A 43 -1.07 16.41 -2.13
N ARG A 44 -1.73 15.98 -3.21
CA ARG A 44 -3.16 16.21 -3.45
C ARG A 44 -4.02 15.49 -2.41
N ALA A 45 -3.78 14.20 -2.19
CA ALA A 45 -4.49 13.40 -1.19
C ALA A 45 -4.35 14.02 0.20
N ARG A 46 -3.14 14.39 0.62
CA ARG A 46 -2.91 14.97 1.95
C ARG A 46 -3.65 16.29 2.16
N LEU A 47 -3.61 17.18 1.16
CA LEU A 47 -4.27 18.49 1.25
C LEU A 47 -5.80 18.38 1.23
N ASN A 48 -6.33 17.29 0.67
CA ASN A 48 -7.78 17.06 0.52
C ASN A 48 -8.31 15.99 1.49
N GLY A 49 -7.68 15.84 2.66
CA GLY A 49 -8.16 14.92 3.70
C GLY A 49 -8.19 13.45 3.24
N PHE A 50 -7.13 13.02 2.56
CA PHE A 50 -6.93 11.71 1.92
C PHE A 50 -7.69 11.48 0.61
N THR A 51 -8.57 12.40 0.22
CA THR A 51 -9.37 12.26 -1.01
C THR A 51 -8.55 12.57 -2.26
N ASP A 52 -8.75 11.78 -3.31
CA ASP A 52 -8.16 12.04 -4.62
C ASP A 52 -9.17 11.86 -5.75
N VAL A 53 -9.58 12.98 -6.35
CA VAL A 53 -10.55 13.01 -7.46
C VAL A 53 -10.01 12.44 -8.77
N GLY A 54 -8.67 12.30 -8.91
CA GLY A 54 -8.05 11.69 -10.09
C GLY A 54 -8.59 10.28 -10.36
N TYR A 55 -8.94 9.53 -9.31
CA TYR A 55 -9.56 8.20 -9.45
C TYR A 55 -10.98 8.20 -10.04
N ARG A 56 -11.64 9.36 -10.17
CA ARG A 56 -12.90 9.50 -10.91
C ARG A 56 -12.69 9.74 -12.40
N GLU A 57 -11.49 10.14 -12.79
CA GLU A 57 -11.17 10.49 -14.17
C GLU A 57 -10.81 9.28 -15.00
N SER A 58 -10.97 9.44 -16.31
CA SER A 58 -10.43 8.49 -17.28
C SER A 58 -8.91 8.46 -17.21
N MET A 59 -8.31 7.28 -17.40
CA MET A 59 -6.85 7.15 -17.49
C MET A 59 -6.26 7.91 -18.68
N TRP A 60 -7.08 8.29 -19.66
CA TRP A 60 -6.64 9.10 -20.80
C TRP A 60 -6.67 10.61 -20.52
N ARG A 61 -7.23 11.01 -19.37
CA ARG A 61 -7.34 12.42 -18.93
C ARG A 61 -6.46 12.72 -17.73
N ASP A 62 -6.14 11.71 -16.92
CA ASP A 62 -5.27 11.82 -15.77
C ASP A 62 -4.00 10.96 -15.93
N GLN A 63 -2.84 11.62 -15.91
CA GLN A 63 -1.54 11.00 -16.14
C GLN A 63 -1.14 10.02 -15.01
N GLU A 64 -1.57 10.27 -13.78
CA GLU A 64 -1.29 9.40 -12.64
C GLU A 64 -2.08 8.10 -12.78
N MET A 65 -3.36 8.20 -13.14
CA MET A 65 -4.21 7.04 -13.43
C MET A 65 -3.72 6.27 -14.65
N PHE A 66 -3.20 6.96 -15.67
CA PHE A 66 -2.53 6.34 -16.80
C PHE A 66 -1.34 5.49 -16.33
N ASN A 67 -0.41 6.11 -15.62
CA ASN A 67 0.84 5.49 -15.19
C ASN A 67 0.60 4.28 -14.28
N GLU A 68 -0.32 4.39 -13.31
CA GLU A 68 -0.65 3.28 -12.43
C GLU A 68 -1.23 2.09 -13.20
N LYS A 69 -2.24 2.33 -14.05
CA LYS A 69 -2.86 1.24 -14.83
C LYS A 69 -1.88 0.61 -15.81
N VAL A 70 -1.07 1.41 -16.50
CA VAL A 70 -0.05 0.89 -17.42
C VAL A 70 1.01 0.08 -16.68
N ALA A 71 1.45 0.51 -15.49
CA ALA A 71 2.38 -0.26 -14.68
C ALA A 71 1.80 -1.61 -14.23
N LEU A 72 0.52 -1.63 -13.80
CA LEU A 72 -0.16 -2.86 -13.39
C LEU A 72 -0.40 -3.82 -14.57
N LEU A 73 -0.79 -3.29 -15.74
CA LEU A 73 -0.92 -4.08 -16.97
C LEU A 73 0.45 -4.60 -17.44
N GLY A 74 1.50 -3.80 -17.33
CA GLY A 74 2.88 -4.20 -17.61
C GLY A 74 3.33 -5.35 -16.71
N LEU A 75 3.03 -5.27 -15.41
CA LEU A 75 3.29 -6.37 -14.47
C LEU A 75 2.57 -7.66 -14.92
N CYS A 76 1.30 -7.56 -15.28
CA CYS A 76 0.55 -8.71 -15.80
C CYS A 76 1.22 -9.28 -17.07
N ALA A 77 1.58 -8.42 -18.03
CA ALA A 77 2.21 -8.81 -19.28
C ALA A 77 3.55 -9.53 -19.07
N VAL A 78 4.39 -9.04 -18.15
CA VAL A 78 5.69 -9.64 -17.79
C VAL A 78 5.53 -11.06 -17.24
N PHE A 79 4.47 -11.33 -16.47
CA PHE A 79 4.25 -12.63 -15.83
C PHE A 79 3.34 -13.59 -16.61
N THR A 80 2.68 -13.12 -17.68
CA THR A 80 1.88 -13.97 -18.59
C THR A 80 2.67 -15.13 -19.19
N PRO A 81 3.94 -14.98 -19.65
CA PRO A 81 4.72 -16.10 -20.19
C PRO A 81 4.91 -17.27 -19.22
N ALA A 82 4.76 -17.06 -17.91
CA ALA A 82 4.82 -18.13 -16.92
C ALA A 82 3.54 -18.99 -16.87
N ALA A 83 2.44 -18.59 -17.51
CA ALA A 83 1.15 -19.27 -17.43
C ALA A 83 1.19 -20.76 -17.81
N PRO A 84 1.93 -21.24 -18.84
CA PRO A 84 1.98 -22.65 -19.18
C PRO A 84 2.58 -23.54 -18.09
N VAL A 85 3.49 -23.01 -17.26
CA VAL A 85 4.23 -23.76 -16.24
C VAL A 85 3.77 -23.46 -14.81
N ALA A 86 3.24 -22.25 -14.57
CA ALA A 86 2.84 -21.77 -13.25
C ALA A 86 1.50 -21.01 -13.30
N PRO A 87 0.41 -21.62 -13.80
CA PRO A 87 -0.85 -20.93 -14.07
C PRO A 87 -1.44 -20.28 -12.81
N PHE A 88 -1.39 -20.96 -11.66
CA PHE A 88 -1.89 -20.43 -10.39
C PHE A 88 -1.05 -19.26 -9.86
N PHE A 89 0.25 -19.22 -10.17
CA PHE A 89 1.09 -18.08 -9.82
C PHE A 89 0.71 -16.88 -10.69
N THR A 90 0.61 -17.06 -12.01
CA THR A 90 0.18 -15.99 -12.94
C THR A 90 -1.21 -15.45 -12.58
N LEU A 91 -2.17 -16.33 -12.26
CA LEU A 91 -3.49 -15.91 -11.75
C LEU A 91 -3.39 -15.11 -10.45
N GLY A 92 -2.47 -15.47 -9.56
CA GLY A 92 -2.21 -14.71 -8.34
C GLY A 92 -1.63 -13.33 -8.60
N ILE A 93 -0.78 -13.18 -9.62
CA ILE A 93 -0.27 -11.87 -10.08
C ILE A 93 -1.43 -11.00 -10.60
N TYR A 94 -2.28 -11.55 -11.47
CA TYR A 94 -3.43 -10.80 -12.01
C TYR A 94 -4.39 -10.37 -10.90
N TYR A 95 -4.68 -11.28 -9.97
CA TYR A 95 -5.48 -10.97 -8.80
C TYR A 95 -4.82 -9.88 -7.93
N GLY A 96 -3.50 -9.94 -7.74
CA GLY A 96 -2.73 -8.93 -7.03
C GLY A 96 -2.85 -7.54 -7.66
N ALA A 97 -2.62 -7.45 -8.97
CA ALA A 97 -2.71 -6.20 -9.73
C ALA A 97 -4.13 -5.60 -9.67
N TRP A 98 -5.16 -6.43 -9.84
CA TRP A 98 -6.56 -6.00 -9.69
C TRP A 98 -6.86 -5.51 -8.27
N GLN A 99 -6.40 -6.23 -7.25
CA GLN A 99 -6.60 -5.83 -5.86
C GLN A 99 -5.90 -4.53 -5.50
N TYR A 100 -4.70 -4.29 -6.04
CA TYR A 100 -3.99 -3.02 -5.88
C TYR A 100 -4.84 -1.87 -6.41
N TRP A 101 -5.21 -1.90 -7.70
CA TRP A 101 -6.03 -0.84 -8.30
C TRP A 101 -7.34 -0.63 -7.54
N ARG A 102 -8.08 -1.72 -7.28
CA ARG A 102 -9.39 -1.66 -6.64
C ARG A 102 -9.31 -1.04 -5.25
N LYS A 103 -8.34 -1.46 -4.44
CA LYS A 103 -8.19 -0.98 -3.06
C LYS A 103 -7.64 0.43 -3.02
N HIS A 104 -6.63 0.72 -3.83
CA HIS A 104 -6.00 2.04 -3.89
C HIS A 104 -7.01 3.11 -4.33
N SER A 105 -7.70 2.85 -5.44
CA SER A 105 -8.76 3.73 -5.94
C SER A 105 -9.89 3.90 -4.93
N ARG A 106 -10.40 2.82 -4.35
CA ARG A 106 -11.46 2.91 -3.34
C ARG A 106 -11.00 3.71 -2.12
N ALA A 107 -9.76 3.54 -1.66
CA ALA A 107 -9.24 4.22 -0.48
C ALA A 107 -9.29 5.75 -0.65
N HIS A 108 -8.93 6.25 -1.84
CA HIS A 108 -8.94 7.68 -2.13
C HIS A 108 -10.30 8.24 -2.55
N LEU A 109 -11.25 7.39 -2.94
CA LEU A 109 -12.63 7.78 -3.20
C LEU A 109 -13.51 7.74 -1.94
N ASP A 110 -13.11 6.94 -0.95
CA ASP A 110 -13.80 6.73 0.32
C ASP A 110 -12.79 6.67 1.49
N PRO A 111 -12.38 7.84 2.02
CA PRO A 111 -11.41 7.91 3.12
C PRO A 111 -11.86 7.23 4.42
N ASP A 112 -13.16 7.20 4.71
CA ASP A 112 -13.69 6.50 5.89
C ASP A 112 -13.49 5.00 5.76
N TRP A 113 -13.80 4.45 4.58
CA TRP A 113 -13.48 3.06 4.29
C TRP A 113 -11.97 2.79 4.38
N ALA A 114 -11.13 3.70 3.88
CA ALA A 114 -9.68 3.56 3.98
C ALA A 114 -9.19 3.52 5.43
N ARG A 115 -9.65 4.44 6.28
CA ARG A 115 -9.31 4.47 7.72
C ARG A 115 -9.67 3.16 8.42
N ALA A 116 -10.82 2.58 8.08
CA ALA A 116 -11.29 1.34 8.73
C ALA A 116 -10.61 0.07 8.19
N HIS A 117 -10.30 0.01 6.89
CA HIS A 117 -9.90 -1.23 6.22
C HIS A 117 -8.43 -1.27 5.77
N LEU A 118 -7.84 -0.10 5.50
CA LEU A 118 -6.44 0.06 5.08
C LEU A 118 -5.77 1.17 5.92
N PRO A 119 -5.83 1.12 7.27
CA PRO A 119 -5.31 2.18 8.12
C PRO A 119 -3.82 2.48 7.87
N TRP A 120 -3.03 1.47 7.48
CA TRP A 120 -1.63 1.65 7.10
C TRP A 120 -1.45 2.52 5.85
N HIS A 121 -2.32 2.40 4.85
CA HIS A 121 -2.28 3.24 3.65
C HIS A 121 -2.79 4.65 3.96
N TYR A 122 -3.81 4.76 4.83
CA TYR A 122 -4.22 6.06 5.34
C TYR A 122 -3.07 6.77 6.08
N ASP A 123 -2.42 6.05 7.00
CA ASP A 123 -1.24 6.50 7.73
C ASP A 123 -0.12 6.92 6.77
N HIS A 124 0.12 6.18 5.68
CA HIS A 124 1.13 6.50 4.68
C HIS A 124 0.99 7.93 4.14
N HIS A 125 -0.22 8.38 3.79
CA HIS A 125 -0.44 9.74 3.27
C HIS A 125 -0.59 10.80 4.36
N MET A 126 -1.13 10.43 5.52
CA MET A 126 -1.60 11.40 6.51
C MET A 126 -0.63 11.63 7.67
N ASN A 127 0.23 10.65 7.98
CA ASN A 127 1.23 10.78 9.03
C ASN A 127 2.29 11.84 8.70
N ARG A 128 3.01 12.36 9.70
CA ARG A 128 4.10 13.31 9.46
C ARG A 128 5.26 12.66 8.72
N ASN A 129 5.59 11.43 9.08
CA ASN A 129 6.57 10.62 8.40
C ASN A 129 5.95 9.94 7.16
N GLN A 130 6.17 10.54 6.00
CA GLN A 130 5.79 9.98 4.70
C GLN A 130 6.74 8.86 4.23
N ASN A 131 7.86 8.64 4.92
CA ASN A 131 8.83 7.58 4.61
C ASN A 131 8.56 6.28 5.40
N ALA A 132 7.30 5.85 5.43
CA ALA A 132 6.82 4.68 6.17
C ALA A 132 5.51 4.17 5.55
N ASN A 133 5.13 2.92 5.89
CA ASN A 133 3.87 2.30 5.45
C ASN A 133 3.73 2.18 3.91
N TRP A 134 4.67 1.51 3.25
CA TRP A 134 4.76 1.44 1.80
C TRP A 134 3.76 0.49 1.14
N CYS A 135 3.14 -0.42 1.89
CA CYS A 135 2.12 -1.29 1.31
C CYS A 135 0.78 -0.55 1.24
N VAL A 136 0.04 -0.77 0.16
CA VAL A 136 -1.34 -0.34 -0.05
C VAL A 136 -2.30 -1.48 0.29
N THR A 137 -2.09 -2.69 -0.24
CA THR A 137 -3.09 -3.76 -0.21
C THR A 137 -3.17 -4.52 1.11
N ARG A 138 -2.00 -4.78 1.72
CA ARG A 138 -1.82 -5.47 3.00
C ARG A 138 -0.49 -5.02 3.63
N PRO A 139 -0.37 -4.86 4.95
CA PRO A 139 0.82 -4.28 5.57
C PRO A 139 1.97 -5.28 5.76
N TRP A 140 1.97 -6.43 5.08
CA TRP A 140 2.85 -7.56 5.44
C TRP A 140 4.32 -7.18 5.34
N PHE A 141 4.75 -6.62 4.21
CA PHE A 141 6.13 -6.19 4.04
C PHE A 141 6.48 -4.96 4.87
N ASP A 142 5.51 -4.14 5.28
CA ASP A 142 5.77 -3.09 6.27
C ASP A 142 6.10 -3.64 7.65
N TYR A 143 5.49 -4.74 8.06
CA TYR A 143 5.87 -5.44 9.28
C TYR A 143 7.21 -6.18 9.13
N LEU A 144 7.40 -6.92 8.03
CA LEU A 144 8.62 -7.69 7.79
C LEU A 144 9.86 -6.80 7.70
N MET A 145 9.77 -5.70 6.95
CA MET A 145 10.86 -4.74 6.76
C MET A 145 10.92 -3.69 7.88
N GLY A 146 9.97 -3.73 8.81
CA GLY A 146 9.91 -2.80 9.93
C GLY A 146 9.71 -1.35 9.49
N THR A 147 8.87 -1.10 8.49
CA THR A 147 8.46 0.22 7.99
C THR A 147 7.05 0.61 8.42
N ARG A 148 6.29 -0.27 9.10
CA ARG A 148 4.99 0.08 9.69
C ARG A 148 5.15 1.09 10.84
N VAL A 149 4.47 2.23 10.73
CA VAL A 149 4.38 3.29 11.75
C VAL A 149 2.94 3.81 11.79
N ALA A 150 2.24 3.58 12.90
CA ALA A 150 0.89 4.08 13.11
C ALA A 150 0.88 5.56 13.49
N GLY A 151 -0.14 6.30 13.04
CA GLY A 151 -0.38 7.67 13.51
C GLY A 151 -0.69 7.70 15.00
N SER A 152 -0.48 8.85 15.64
CA SER A 152 -0.76 9.01 17.08
C SER A 152 -2.23 8.74 17.41
N GLU A 153 -3.13 9.15 16.53
CA GLU A 153 -4.59 9.04 16.66
C GLU A 153 -5.19 8.04 15.67
N SER A 154 -4.35 7.27 14.95
CA SER A 154 -4.89 6.38 13.91
C SER A 154 -5.57 5.15 14.50
N VAL A 155 -6.66 4.76 13.85
CA VAL A 155 -7.19 3.40 13.96
C VAL A 155 -6.15 2.46 13.37
N THR A 156 -5.85 1.37 14.05
CA THR A 156 -4.85 0.40 13.61
C THR A 156 -5.49 -0.94 13.32
N GLU A 157 -4.93 -1.67 12.36
CA GLU A 157 -5.30 -3.05 12.07
C GLU A 157 -5.19 -3.94 13.31
N SER A 158 -6.11 -4.90 13.45
CA SER A 158 -6.17 -5.76 14.66
C SER A 158 -4.99 -6.75 14.76
N ASN A 159 -4.38 -7.07 13.62
CA ASN A 159 -3.24 -7.97 13.50
C ASN A 159 -2.37 -7.61 12.27
N PRO A 160 -1.08 -8.01 12.25
CA PRO A 160 -0.14 -7.65 11.19
C PRO A 160 -0.47 -8.24 9.81
N LEU A 161 -1.42 -9.18 9.71
CA LEU A 161 -1.86 -9.70 8.43
C LEU A 161 -2.88 -8.77 7.75
N GLY A 162 -3.49 -7.84 8.49
CA GLY A 162 -4.54 -6.95 7.96
C GLY A 162 -5.75 -7.73 7.44
N LEU A 163 -6.07 -8.86 8.09
CA LEU A 163 -7.16 -9.76 7.73
C LEU A 163 -8.03 -10.07 8.95
N PRO A 164 -9.34 -10.31 8.79
CA PRO A 164 -10.15 -10.85 9.87
C PRO A 164 -9.68 -12.27 10.19
N LEU A 165 -9.28 -12.51 11.43
CA LEU A 165 -8.81 -13.82 11.91
C LEU A 165 -9.69 -14.29 13.08
N PRO A 166 -9.93 -15.60 13.22
CA PRO A 166 -10.55 -16.12 14.43
C PRO A 166 -9.60 -15.94 15.63
N ALA A 167 -10.16 -15.71 16.82
CA ALA A 167 -9.39 -15.34 18.01
C ALA A 167 -8.27 -16.34 18.38
N TRP A 168 -8.48 -17.64 18.10
CA TRP A 168 -7.48 -18.69 18.37
C TRP A 168 -6.23 -18.55 17.49
N LEU A 169 -6.34 -17.94 16.31
CA LEU A 169 -5.23 -17.68 15.39
C LEU A 169 -4.67 -16.26 15.57
N GLU A 170 -5.53 -15.28 15.83
CA GLU A 170 -5.11 -13.89 15.99
C GLU A 170 -4.20 -13.69 17.20
N ARG A 171 -4.55 -14.28 18.35
CA ARG A 171 -3.78 -14.18 19.60
C ARG A 171 -2.31 -14.63 19.45
N PRO A 172 -1.99 -15.83 18.93
CA PRO A 172 -0.60 -16.23 18.75
C PRO A 172 0.13 -15.37 17.71
N VAL A 173 -0.51 -14.98 16.61
CA VAL A 173 0.08 -14.09 15.59
C VAL A 173 0.47 -12.75 16.22
N ASN A 174 -0.44 -12.14 16.98
CA ASN A 174 -0.18 -10.87 17.66
C ASN A 174 0.90 -10.99 18.73
N ARG A 175 0.92 -12.10 19.49
CA ARG A 175 1.98 -12.35 20.48
C ARG A 175 3.35 -12.44 19.83
N LEU A 176 3.46 -13.19 18.73
CA LEU A 176 4.71 -13.35 18.00
C LEU A 176 5.18 -12.03 17.38
N SER A 177 4.26 -11.31 16.73
CA SER A 177 4.55 -10.02 16.10
C SER A 177 5.06 -8.99 17.12
N ARG A 178 4.37 -8.84 18.27
CA ARG A 178 4.80 -7.91 19.34
C ARG A 178 6.15 -8.27 19.94
N ARG A 179 6.48 -9.56 20.02
CA ARG A 179 7.79 -10.03 20.52
C ARG A 179 8.91 -9.74 19.53
N TRP A 180 8.65 -9.89 18.23
CA TRP A 180 9.68 -9.71 17.21
C TRP A 180 9.88 -8.24 16.82
N ARG A 181 8.79 -7.54 16.49
CA ARG A 181 8.78 -6.13 16.07
C ARG A 181 7.50 -5.44 16.56
N PRO A 182 7.51 -4.79 17.74
CA PRO A 182 6.35 -4.05 18.21
C PRO A 182 5.99 -2.91 17.24
N LEU A 183 4.69 -2.67 17.08
CA LEU A 183 4.17 -1.58 16.25
C LEU A 183 4.68 -0.24 16.78
N ARG A 184 5.36 0.52 15.92
CA ARG A 184 5.79 1.88 16.23
C ARG A 184 4.62 2.85 16.03
N ARG A 185 4.55 3.88 16.87
CA ARG A 185 3.61 5.00 16.75
C ARG A 185 4.38 6.29 16.58
N GLU A 186 3.83 7.24 15.80
CA GLU A 186 4.34 8.60 15.81
C GLU A 186 4.18 9.23 17.20
N ALA A 187 5.16 10.04 17.61
CA ALA A 187 5.02 10.87 18.81
C ALA A 187 3.81 11.79 18.65
N PRO A 188 3.07 12.15 19.71
CA PRO A 188 1.98 13.12 19.61
C PRO A 188 2.49 14.48 19.08
N PRO A 189 1.62 15.33 18.50
CA PRO A 189 2.00 16.70 18.18
C PRO A 189 2.46 17.40 19.46
N THR A 190 3.66 17.98 19.45
CA THR A 190 4.12 18.85 20.53
C THR A 190 3.16 20.03 20.60
N ALA A 191 2.54 20.24 21.76
CA ALA A 191 1.75 21.44 22.01
C ALA A 191 2.66 22.66 21.74
N VAL A 192 2.31 23.45 20.73
CA VAL A 192 2.93 24.76 20.55
C VAL A 192 2.44 25.55 21.75
N ALA A 193 3.35 25.89 22.67
CA ALA A 193 3.05 26.86 23.71
C ALA A 193 2.60 28.14 23.00
N ALA A 194 1.34 28.53 23.24
CA ALA A 194 0.74 29.74 22.71
C ALA A 194 1.42 30.99 23.30
#